data_AF-A0A9P9YUI8-F1
#
_entry.id   AF-A0A9P9YUI8-F1
#
_cell.length_a   1.000
_cell.length_b   1.000
_cell.length_c   1.000
_cell.angle_alpha   90.00
_cell.angle_beta   90.00
_cell.angle_gamma   90.00
#
_symmetry.space_group_name_H-M   'P 1'
#
loop_
_entity.id
_entity.type
_entity.pdbx_description
1 polymer ?
#
loop_
_entity_poly.entity_id
_entity_poly.type
_entity_poly.pdbx_seq_one_letter_code
_entity_poly.pdbx_strand_id
1 'polypeptide(L)'
;MKIIIWFSMILMCQCYIGENNIINELCFKPNVGPSCQKLETYYWNKEKNNCVLTNYLMEPCGFFYKMETCTKICTKESWTLSNLEKYVRTLP
;
A
#
# COMPACT_ATOMS: atom_id res chain seq x y z
N MET A 1 33.83 27.11 -13.86
CA MET A 1 33.35 25.90 -13.15
C MET A 1 32.52 26.28 -11.91
N LYS A 2 31.34 26.90 -12.09
CA LYS A 2 30.46 27.25 -10.95
C LYS A 2 28.95 27.11 -11.22
N ILE A 3 28.55 26.86 -12.48
CA ILE A 3 27.14 26.82 -12.89
C ILE A 3 26.56 25.39 -12.83
N ILE A 4 27.42 24.36 -12.82
CA ILE A 4 26.98 22.94 -12.91
C ILE A 4 26.45 22.41 -11.57
N ILE A 5 26.77 23.06 -10.44
CA ILE A 5 26.39 22.57 -9.10
C ILE A 5 24.92 22.87 -8.78
N TRP A 6 24.26 23.77 -9.53
CA TRP A 6 22.89 24.17 -9.18
C TRP A 6 21.80 23.27 -9.77
N PHE A 7 22.12 22.47 -10.79
CA PHE A 7 21.15 21.60 -11.47
C PHE A 7 20.91 20.26 -10.77
N SER A 8 21.76 19.86 -9.82
CA SER A 8 21.62 18.57 -9.13
C SER A 8 20.54 18.54 -8.05
N MET A 9 20.04 19.70 -7.61
CA MET A 9 19.06 19.78 -6.51
C MET A 9 17.58 19.69 -6.98
N ILE A 10 17.30 19.82 -8.27
CA ILE A 10 15.91 19.86 -8.78
C ILE A 10 15.36 18.45 -9.09
N LEU A 11 16.19 17.41 -8.99
CA LEU A 11 15.80 16.01 -9.14
C LEU A 11 15.27 15.37 -7.84
N MET A 12 14.87 16.19 -6.87
CA MET A 12 14.14 15.68 -5.71
C MET A 12 12.67 15.43 -6.09
N CYS A 13 12.42 14.17 -6.43
CA CYS A 13 11.19 13.44 -6.10
C CYS A 13 9.87 14.12 -6.52
N GLN A 14 9.56 14.07 -7.82
CA GLN A 14 8.18 14.14 -8.29
C GLN A 14 7.49 12.79 -8.02
N CYS A 15 7.25 12.46 -6.76
CA CYS A 15 6.36 11.35 -6.41
C CYS A 15 4.92 11.84 -6.61
N TYR A 16 4.43 11.74 -7.84
CA TYR A 16 3.04 12.03 -8.18
C TYR A 16 2.18 10.91 -7.55
N ILE A 17 1.80 11.09 -6.28
CA ILE A 17 0.88 10.18 -5.59
C ILE A 17 -0.52 10.47 -6.13
N GLY A 18 -0.86 9.87 -7.28
CA GLY A 18 -2.23 9.88 -7.79
C GLY A 18 -3.14 9.09 -6.85
N GLU A 19 -4.43 9.42 -6.77
CA GLU A 19 -5.39 8.73 -5.89
C GLU A 19 -5.48 7.20 -6.15
N ASN A 20 -5.19 6.75 -7.38
CA ASN A 20 -5.05 5.33 -7.73
C ASN A 20 -3.91 4.62 -6.96
N ASN A 21 -3.02 5.38 -6.33
CA ASN A 21 -1.85 4.88 -5.64
C ASN A 21 -2.17 4.41 -4.21
N ILE A 22 -3.15 5.02 -3.52
CA ILE A 22 -3.43 4.70 -2.10
C ILE A 22 -4.00 3.30 -1.96
N ILE A 23 -4.96 2.91 -2.79
CA ILE A 23 -5.51 1.55 -2.75
C ILE A 23 -4.44 0.53 -3.10
N ASN A 24 -3.57 0.85 -4.06
CA ASN A 24 -2.46 -0.04 -4.39
C ASN A 24 -1.50 -0.20 -3.21
N GLU A 25 -1.14 0.88 -2.53
CA GLU A 25 -0.27 0.86 -1.34
C GLU A 25 -0.90 0.10 -0.16
N LEU A 26 -2.22 0.21 0.02
CA LEU A 26 -2.93 -0.50 1.07
C LEU A 26 -3.11 -2.00 0.76
N CYS A 27 -3.47 -2.31 -0.48
CA CYS A 27 -3.88 -3.66 -0.87
C CYS A 27 -2.71 -4.54 -1.25
N PHE A 28 -1.70 -4.01 -1.92
CA PHE A 28 -0.57 -4.83 -2.36
C PHE A 28 0.56 -4.75 -1.36
N LYS A 29 1.16 -5.91 -1.11
CA LYS A 29 2.38 -5.97 -0.31
C LYS A 29 3.51 -5.25 -1.06
N PRO A 30 4.25 -4.35 -0.41
CA PRO A 30 5.37 -3.68 -1.06
C PRO A 30 6.49 -4.69 -1.34
N ASN A 31 7.18 -4.52 -2.47
CA ASN A 31 8.31 -5.38 -2.84
C ASN A 31 9.58 -5.10 -2.00
N VAL A 32 9.66 -3.90 -1.41
CA VAL A 32 10.81 -3.40 -0.65
C VAL A 32 10.31 -2.68 0.59
N GLY A 33 10.98 -2.89 1.70
CA GLY A 33 10.61 -2.27 2.97
C GLY A 33 11.27 -2.97 4.16
N PRO A 34 11.08 -2.45 5.38
CA PRO A 34 11.53 -3.13 6.57
C PRO A 34 10.81 -4.48 6.72
N SER A 35 11.52 -5.44 7.30
CA SER A 35 10.98 -6.72 7.72
C SER A 35 9.76 -6.54 8.62
N CYS A 36 8.74 -7.37 8.40
CA CYS A 36 7.50 -7.30 9.16
C CYS A 36 7.75 -7.62 10.63
N GLN A 37 7.37 -6.69 11.52
CA GLN A 37 7.55 -6.85 12.97
C GLN A 37 6.38 -7.57 13.65
N LYS A 38 5.29 -7.82 12.94
CA LYS A 38 4.09 -8.48 13.45
C LYS A 38 3.77 -9.69 12.59
N LEU A 39 3.57 -10.83 13.24
CA LEU A 39 2.94 -11.97 12.59
C LEU A 39 1.46 -11.63 12.35
N GLU A 40 0.88 -12.23 11.31
CA GLU A 40 -0.56 -12.16 11.01
C GLU A 40 -1.09 -10.87 10.35
N THR A 41 -0.37 -10.32 9.38
CA THR A 41 -0.91 -9.29 8.47
C THR A 41 -1.41 -9.87 7.16
N TYR A 42 -2.35 -9.19 6.49
CA TYR A 42 -2.98 -9.64 5.26
C TYR A 42 -2.78 -8.62 4.13
N TYR A 43 -2.65 -9.13 2.90
CA TYR A 43 -2.56 -8.34 1.67
C TYR A 43 -3.27 -9.03 0.51
N TRP A 44 -3.67 -8.27 -0.49
CA TRP A 44 -4.30 -8.76 -1.72
C TRP A 44 -3.26 -9.37 -2.66
N ASN A 45 -3.44 -10.64 -3.01
CA ASN A 45 -2.67 -11.34 -4.03
C ASN A 45 -3.44 -11.32 -5.35
N LYS A 46 -2.91 -10.61 -6.35
CA LYS A 46 -3.55 -10.46 -7.67
C LYS A 46 -3.66 -11.76 -8.45
N GLU A 47 -2.66 -12.64 -8.34
CA GLU A 47 -2.63 -13.93 -9.05
C GLU A 47 -3.67 -14.91 -8.50
N LYS A 48 -3.86 -14.90 -7.18
CA LYS A 48 -4.84 -15.73 -6.48
C LYS A 48 -6.22 -15.09 -6.36
N ASN A 49 -6.35 -13.83 -6.75
CA ASN A 49 -7.55 -13.02 -6.64
C ASN A 49 -8.18 -13.06 -5.23
N ASN A 50 -7.35 -13.04 -4.19
CA ASN A 50 -7.78 -13.11 -2.80
C ASN A 50 -6.81 -12.43 -1.83
N CYS A 51 -7.26 -12.17 -0.60
CA CYS A 51 -6.35 -11.76 0.48
C CYS A 51 -5.62 -12.96 1.05
N VAL A 52 -4.31 -12.83 1.28
CA VAL A 52 -3.45 -13.86 1.84
C VAL A 52 -2.69 -13.33 3.05
N LEU A 53 -2.25 -14.25 3.91
CA LEU A 53 -1.45 -13.99 5.09
C LEU A 53 0.02 -13.74 4.73
N THR A 54 0.65 -12.77 5.37
CA THR A 54 2.11 -12.64 5.43
C THR A 54 2.68 -13.73 6.33
N ASN A 55 3.38 -14.68 5.75
CA ASN A 55 3.87 -15.88 6.46
C ASN A 55 5.26 -15.70 7.07
N TYR A 56 6.00 -14.66 6.70
CA TYR A 56 7.40 -14.51 7.05
C TYR A 56 7.70 -13.11 7.60
N LEU A 57 8.39 -13.05 8.74
CA LEU A 57 8.87 -11.80 9.33
C LEU A 57 9.91 -11.11 8.45
N MET A 58 10.64 -11.84 7.61
CA MET A 58 11.65 -11.24 6.72
C MET A 58 11.04 -10.50 5.53
N GLU A 59 9.77 -10.72 5.24
CA GLU A 59 9.07 -10.03 4.16
C GLU A 59 8.41 -8.73 4.65
N PRO A 60 8.13 -7.78 3.75
CA PRO A 60 7.34 -6.60 4.10
C PRO A 60 5.92 -6.98 4.58
N CYS A 61 5.40 -6.25 5.56
CA CYS A 61 4.06 -6.49 6.09
C CYS A 61 2.97 -6.23 5.05
N GLY A 62 1.87 -6.97 5.18
CA GLY A 62 0.59 -6.51 4.65
C GLY A 62 0.02 -5.38 5.51
N PHE A 63 -0.85 -4.55 4.94
CA PHE A 63 -1.44 -3.42 5.67
C PHE A 63 -2.51 -3.86 6.69
N PHE A 64 -3.27 -4.91 6.38
CA PHE A 64 -4.47 -5.26 7.14
C PHE A 64 -4.17 -6.26 8.26
N TYR A 65 -4.80 -6.09 9.42
CA TYR A 65 -4.74 -7.06 10.53
C TYR A 65 -5.87 -8.09 10.52
N LYS A 66 -6.87 -7.91 9.65
CA LYS A 66 -8.03 -8.81 9.53
C LYS A 66 -8.25 -9.16 8.07
N MET A 67 -8.37 -10.45 7.76
CA MET A 67 -8.63 -10.94 6.41
C MET A 67 -9.91 -10.34 5.81
N GLU A 68 -10.99 -10.27 6.60
CA GLU A 68 -12.27 -9.71 6.14
C GLU A 68 -12.17 -8.25 5.71
N THR A 69 -11.40 -7.44 6.45
CA THR A 69 -11.19 -6.03 6.12
C THR A 69 -10.39 -5.89 4.83
N CYS A 70 -9.33 -6.70 4.67
CA CYS A 70 -8.57 -6.78 3.43
C CYS A 70 -9.48 -7.13 2.25
N THR A 71 -10.29 -8.18 2.36
CA THR A 71 -11.16 -8.64 1.27
C THR A 71 -12.20 -7.58 0.91
N LYS A 72 -12.87 -6.97 1.90
CA LYS A 72 -13.89 -5.94 1.64
C LYS A 72 -13.34 -4.69 0.96
N ILE A 73 -12.10 -4.31 1.27
CA ILE A 73 -11.45 -3.13 0.68
C ILE A 73 -10.86 -3.48 -0.68
N CYS A 74 -10.07 -4.55 -0.79
CA CYS A 74 -9.25 -4.81 -1.97
C CYS A 74 -9.95 -5.51 -3.13
N THR A 75 -11.17 -6.03 -2.92
CA THR A 75 -12.00 -6.61 -4.01
C THR A 75 -12.69 -5.56 -4.87
N LYS A 76 -12.84 -4.32 -4.39
CA LYS A 76 -13.53 -3.29 -5.18
C LYS A 76 -12.55 -2.63 -6.13
N GLU A 77 -12.85 -2.73 -7.42
CA GLU A 77 -11.98 -2.27 -8.51
C GLU A 77 -11.78 -0.74 -8.56
N SER A 78 -12.59 0.06 -7.83
CA SER A 78 -12.59 1.53 -8.00
C SER A 78 -12.97 2.31 -6.73
N TRP A 79 -12.26 2.09 -5.63
CA TRP A 79 -12.34 3.06 -4.53
C TRP A 79 -11.74 4.40 -4.95
N THR A 80 -12.54 5.45 -4.88
CA THR A 80 -11.99 6.81 -4.72
C THR A 80 -11.58 6.99 -3.25
N LEU A 81 -10.59 7.85 -3.00
CA LEU A 81 -10.13 8.13 -1.63
C LEU A 81 -11.31 8.56 -0.72
N SER A 82 -12.18 9.44 -1.22
CA SER A 82 -13.37 9.90 -0.49
C SER A 82 -14.32 8.75 -0.11
N ASN A 83 -14.55 7.80 -1.01
CA ASN A 83 -15.41 6.66 -0.73
C ASN A 83 -14.77 5.69 0.27
N LEU A 84 -13.46 5.48 0.17
CA LEU A 84 -12.70 4.68 1.12
C LEU A 84 -12.78 5.29 2.52
N GLU A 85 -12.53 6.60 2.66
CA GLU A 85 -12.60 7.30 3.94
C GLU A 85 -13.98 7.19 4.58
N LYS A 86 -15.05 7.39 3.80
CA LYS A 86 -16.44 7.22 4.28
C LYS A 86 -16.67 5.80 4.78
N TYR A 87 -16.21 4.79 4.04
CA TYR A 87 -16.36 3.39 4.44
C TYR A 87 -15.58 3.06 5.72
N VAL A 88 -14.32 3.49 5.83
CA VAL A 88 -13.49 3.25 7.01
C VAL A 88 -14.13 3.83 8.27
N ARG A 89 -14.80 5.00 8.18
CA ARG A 89 -15.56 5.59 9.30
C ARG A 89 -16.76 4.76 9.78
N THR A 90 -17.23 3.80 8.98
CA THR A 90 -18.33 2.90 9.36
C THR A 90 -17.86 1.58 9.97
N LEU A 91 -16.54 1.34 10.01
CA LEU A 91 -15.99 0.15 10.64
C LEU A 91 -16.07 0.28 12.18
N PRO A 92 -16.41 -0.82 12.88
CA PRO A 92 -16.50 -0.84 14.34
C PRO A 92 -15.12 -0.73 15.02
#